data_AF-A0A554KIN9-F1
#
_entry.id   AF-A0A554KIN9-F1
#
_cell.length_a   1.000
_cell.length_b   1.000
_cell.length_c   1.000
_cell.angle_alpha   90.00
_cell.angle_beta   90.00
_cell.angle_gamma   90.00
#
_symmetry.space_group_name_H-M   'P 1'
#
loop_
_entity.id
_entity.type
_entity.pdbx_description
1 polymer ?
#
loop_
_entity_poly.entity_id
_entity_poly.type
_entity_poly.pdbx_seq_one_letter_code
_entity_poly.pdbx_strand_id
1 'polypeptide(L)'
;MRRTSLFVIALAVPFTAASATPAALETDPCLVSTRALMGKEQRFLHTVVFGQPAASLARTGSVRYDKSGNSWVKTRSNTWLTLASGFQNTTYSDQQMESQSEHAKRRGLLEVRQSLTSELVPPLAQSLRAFRCRLAAICALADESEQSTSSSLTISVDGCYPRTEKRLTSCTFRSRDPAPARTAVLQQCADDASQTFAQESALLEATIAYDASYRTLLQIAGGFDAFFEDLRDPLLSPLRSAARAIGELQRIPCFLSECHE
;
A
#
# COMPACT_ATOMS: atom_id res chain seq x y z
N MET A 1 -54.17 -59.04 -11.12
CA MET A 1 -53.14 -58.37 -10.28
C MET A 1 -51.77 -58.95 -10.62
N ARG A 2 -50.96 -58.22 -11.40
CA ARG A 2 -49.55 -58.56 -11.68
C ARG A 2 -48.76 -57.25 -11.58
N ARG A 3 -47.90 -57.14 -10.56
CA ARG A 3 -46.98 -56.02 -10.34
C ARG A 3 -45.72 -56.26 -11.18
N THR A 4 -45.48 -55.41 -12.17
CA THR A 4 -44.21 -55.33 -12.89
C THR A 4 -43.42 -54.14 -12.35
N SER A 5 -42.37 -54.43 -11.58
CA SER A 5 -41.40 -53.45 -11.11
C SER A 5 -40.42 -53.11 -12.25
N LEU A 6 -40.40 -51.84 -12.66
CA LEU A 6 -39.43 -51.27 -13.59
C LEU A 6 -38.18 -50.84 -12.81
N PHE A 7 -37.08 -51.55 -13.02
CA PHE A 7 -35.74 -51.17 -12.54
C PHE A 7 -35.14 -50.19 -13.57
N VAL A 8 -35.00 -48.92 -13.18
CA VAL A 8 -34.25 -47.92 -13.96
C VAL A 8 -32.80 -47.99 -13.52
N ILE A 9 -31.93 -48.52 -14.40
CA ILE A 9 -30.48 -48.53 -14.22
C ILE A 9 -29.96 -47.16 -14.66
N ALA A 10 -29.59 -46.32 -13.69
CA ALA A 10 -28.87 -45.08 -13.93
C ALA A 10 -27.41 -45.40 -14.28
N LEU A 11 -27.05 -45.30 -15.56
CA LEU A 11 -25.66 -45.31 -16.01
C LEU A 11 -24.98 -44.01 -15.57
N ALA A 12 -24.23 -44.08 -14.47
CA ALA A 12 -23.28 -43.05 -14.09
C ALA A 12 -22.05 -43.15 -15.00
N VAL A 13 -21.96 -42.25 -15.99
CA VAL A 13 -20.74 -42.04 -16.77
C VAL A 13 -19.76 -41.28 -15.87
N PRO A 14 -18.58 -41.83 -15.53
CA PRO A 14 -17.58 -41.08 -14.80
C PRO A 14 -16.97 -40.05 -15.75
N PHE A 15 -17.39 -38.80 -15.61
CA PHE A 15 -16.70 -37.66 -16.18
C PHE A 15 -15.38 -37.49 -15.40
N THR A 16 -14.31 -38.14 -15.87
CA THR A 16 -12.96 -37.87 -15.36
C THR A 16 -12.48 -36.55 -15.97
N ALA A 17 -12.90 -35.44 -15.38
CA ALA A 17 -12.22 -34.17 -15.57
C ALA A 17 -10.84 -34.28 -14.90
N ALA A 18 -9.78 -34.33 -15.72
CA ALA A 18 -8.43 -34.21 -15.23
C ALA A 18 -8.21 -32.76 -14.77
N SER A 19 -8.53 -32.47 -13.51
CA SER A 19 -8.12 -31.24 -12.85
C SER A 19 -6.60 -31.27 -12.73
N ALA A 20 -5.91 -30.39 -13.45
CA ALA A 20 -4.52 -30.10 -13.16
C ALA A 20 -4.43 -29.72 -11.67
N THR A 21 -3.55 -30.39 -10.94
CA THR A 21 -3.37 -30.17 -9.50
C THR A 21 -2.84 -28.75 -9.26
N PRO A 22 -3.47 -27.95 -8.36
CA PRO A 22 -3.10 -26.55 -8.14
C PRO A 22 -1.63 -26.36 -7.72
N ALA A 23 -1.04 -27.35 -7.05
CA ALA A 23 0.36 -27.31 -6.60
C ALA A 23 1.39 -27.31 -7.75
N ALA A 24 1.04 -27.82 -8.93
CA ALA A 24 1.96 -27.82 -10.09
C ALA A 24 2.04 -26.45 -10.77
N LEU A 25 0.97 -25.65 -10.69
CA LEU A 25 0.93 -24.31 -11.26
C LEU A 25 1.67 -23.30 -10.36
N GLU A 26 1.64 -23.47 -9.04
CA GLU A 26 2.26 -22.53 -8.10
C GLU A 26 3.78 -22.38 -8.24
N THR A 27 4.44 -23.43 -8.75
CA THR A 27 5.91 -23.47 -8.93
C THR A 27 6.36 -23.15 -10.36
N ASP A 28 5.43 -22.74 -11.22
CA ASP A 28 5.75 -22.37 -12.60
C ASP A 28 6.71 -21.17 -12.66
N PRO A 29 7.83 -21.27 -13.40
CA PRO A 29 8.84 -20.22 -13.42
C PRO A 29 8.33 -18.90 -14.03
N CYS A 30 7.36 -18.95 -14.95
CA CYS A 30 6.72 -17.76 -15.49
C CYS A 30 5.88 -17.08 -14.41
N LEU A 31 5.06 -17.83 -13.66
CA LEU A 31 4.28 -17.28 -12.54
C LEU A 31 5.17 -16.71 -11.44
N VAL A 32 6.27 -17.38 -11.09
CA VAL A 32 7.26 -16.85 -10.13
C VAL A 32 7.83 -15.51 -10.62
N SER A 33 8.20 -15.42 -11.90
CA SER A 33 8.77 -14.20 -12.48
C SER A 33 7.77 -13.04 -12.57
N THR A 34 6.52 -13.32 -12.95
CA THR A 34 5.46 -12.31 -13.03
C THR A 34 5.07 -11.81 -11.64
N ARG A 35 4.94 -12.71 -10.64
CA ARG A 35 4.73 -12.33 -9.23
C ARG A 35 5.88 -11.49 -8.67
N ALA A 36 7.12 -11.81 -9.01
CA ALA A 36 8.27 -11.00 -8.61
C ALA A 36 8.18 -9.57 -9.18
N LEU A 37 7.76 -9.41 -10.44
CA LEU A 37 7.50 -8.11 -11.04
C LEU A 37 6.28 -7.40 -10.42
N MET A 38 5.21 -8.12 -10.08
CA MET A 38 4.05 -7.52 -9.40
C MET A 38 4.44 -7.00 -8.02
N GLY A 39 5.19 -7.78 -7.24
CA GLY A 39 5.73 -7.35 -5.95
C GLY A 39 6.66 -6.15 -6.09
N LYS A 40 7.42 -6.07 -7.18
CA LYS A 40 8.22 -4.89 -7.54
C LYS A 40 7.36 -3.64 -7.72
N GLU A 41 6.29 -3.75 -8.50
CA GLU A 41 5.38 -2.63 -8.77
C GLU A 41 4.55 -2.21 -7.54
N GLN A 42 4.21 -3.16 -6.66
CA GLN A 42 3.56 -2.92 -5.37
C GLN A 42 4.46 -2.09 -4.46
N ARG A 43 5.73 -2.48 -4.32
CA ARG A 43 6.72 -1.69 -3.57
C ARG A 43 6.93 -0.31 -4.14
N PHE A 44 6.94 -0.19 -5.47
CA PHE A 44 7.03 1.11 -6.12
C PHE A 44 5.83 2.00 -5.77
N LEU A 45 4.60 1.45 -5.79
CA LEU A 45 3.40 2.17 -5.34
C LEU A 45 3.57 2.65 -3.89
N HIS A 46 4.05 1.79 -2.99
CA HIS A 46 4.29 2.16 -1.58
C HIS A 46 5.31 3.29 -1.45
N THR A 47 6.42 3.25 -2.21
CA THR A 47 7.40 4.34 -2.25
C THR A 47 6.79 5.65 -2.77
N VAL A 48 5.81 5.61 -3.67
CA VAL A 48 5.10 6.82 -4.13
C VAL A 48 4.14 7.36 -3.07
N VAL A 49 3.36 6.49 -2.43
CA VAL A 49 2.34 6.87 -1.45
C VAL A 49 2.96 7.31 -0.12
N PHE A 50 3.81 6.45 0.46
CA PHE A 50 4.38 6.63 1.79
C PHE A 50 5.75 7.30 1.77
N GLY A 51 6.44 7.28 0.64
CA GLY A 51 7.79 7.83 0.52
C GLY A 51 8.88 6.82 0.83
N GLN A 52 10.10 7.24 0.52
CA GLN A 52 11.32 6.52 0.86
C GLN A 52 12.36 7.56 1.28
N PRO A 53 12.62 7.72 2.59
CA PRO A 53 13.60 8.69 3.09
C PRO A 53 15.03 8.29 2.67
N ALA A 54 16.04 9.07 3.05
CA ALA A 54 17.43 8.61 2.91
C ALA A 54 17.70 7.40 3.83
N ALA A 55 18.58 6.47 3.44
CA ALA A 55 18.93 5.32 4.29
C ALA A 55 19.43 5.75 5.68
N SER A 56 20.18 6.84 5.77
CA SER A 56 20.62 7.41 7.05
C SER A 56 19.48 7.86 7.96
N LEU A 57 18.38 8.35 7.38
CA LEU A 57 17.18 8.79 8.10
C LEU A 57 16.17 7.66 8.34
N ALA A 58 16.36 6.50 7.71
CA ALA A 58 15.51 5.35 7.95
C ALA A 58 15.66 4.87 9.40
N ARG A 59 14.53 4.51 10.02
CA ARG A 59 14.49 3.98 11.39
C ARG A 59 15.02 2.55 11.44
N THR A 60 15.55 2.13 12.57
CA THR A 60 15.82 0.70 12.83
C THR A 60 14.53 -0.11 12.64
N GLY A 61 14.63 -1.25 11.95
CA GLY A 61 13.51 -2.07 11.52
C GLY A 61 12.95 -1.73 10.14
N SER A 62 13.40 -0.64 9.51
CA SER A 62 12.97 -0.30 8.15
C SER A 62 13.46 -1.35 7.15
N VAL A 63 12.59 -1.75 6.21
CA VAL A 63 12.92 -2.68 5.13
C VAL A 63 13.13 -1.92 3.82
N ARG A 64 14.15 -2.30 3.06
CA ARG A 64 14.41 -1.82 1.70
C ARG A 64 14.70 -2.98 0.78
N TYR A 65 14.52 -2.75 -0.51
CA TYR A 65 14.83 -3.73 -1.53
C TYR A 65 15.97 -3.22 -2.39
N ASP A 66 16.90 -4.11 -2.72
CA ASP A 66 17.93 -3.82 -3.70
C ASP A 66 17.40 -3.99 -5.14
N LYS A 67 18.22 -3.61 -6.14
CA LYS A 67 17.89 -3.77 -7.58
C LYS A 67 17.64 -5.21 -8.01
N SER A 68 18.09 -6.19 -7.21
CA SER A 68 17.89 -7.61 -7.43
C SER A 68 16.61 -8.13 -6.74
N GLY A 69 15.93 -7.29 -5.95
CA GLY A 69 14.71 -7.65 -5.23
C GLY A 69 14.94 -8.30 -3.86
N ASN A 70 16.17 -8.30 -3.33
CA ASN A 70 16.43 -8.82 -1.99
C ASN A 70 16.02 -7.82 -0.92
N SER A 71 15.40 -8.29 0.15
CA SER A 71 15.01 -7.47 1.29
C SER A 71 16.18 -7.26 2.27
N TRP A 72 16.43 -6.00 2.60
CA TRP A 72 17.43 -5.54 3.56
C TRP A 72 16.72 -4.82 4.71
N VAL A 73 17.01 -5.22 5.95
CA VAL A 73 16.45 -4.64 7.16
C VAL A 73 17.52 -3.83 7.88
N LYS A 74 17.21 -2.58 8.23
CA LYS A 74 18.10 -1.73 9.01
C LYS A 74 18.13 -2.21 10.45
N THR A 75 19.28 -2.67 10.94
CA THR A 75 19.42 -3.15 12.32
C THR A 75 20.07 -2.12 13.24
N ARG A 76 20.91 -1.24 12.68
CA ARG A 76 21.60 -0.15 13.40
C ARG A 76 21.69 1.09 12.50
N SER A 77 22.16 2.21 13.04
CA SER A 77 22.18 3.51 12.36
C SER A 77 22.84 3.51 10.96
N ASN A 78 23.77 2.58 10.68
CA ASN A 78 24.46 2.46 9.39
C ASN A 78 24.69 0.98 9.01
N THR A 79 23.76 0.09 9.37
CA THR A 79 23.91 -1.35 9.13
C THR A 79 22.60 -1.95 8.67
N TRP A 80 22.64 -2.50 7.46
CA TRP A 80 21.55 -3.21 6.82
C TRP A 80 21.92 -4.68 6.69
N LEU A 81 21.03 -5.57 7.12
CA LEU A 81 21.20 -7.02 7.01
C LEU A 81 20.15 -7.59 6.07
N THR A 82 20.53 -8.62 5.32
CA THR A 82 19.59 -9.39 4.50
C THR A 82 19.53 -10.83 4.99
N LEU A 83 18.36 -11.44 4.82
CA LEU A 83 18.16 -12.87 5.04
C LEU A 83 18.13 -13.65 3.71
N ALA A 84 18.39 -12.97 2.58
CA ALA A 84 18.40 -13.60 1.27
C ALA A 84 19.50 -14.67 1.19
N SER A 85 19.19 -15.77 0.50
CA SER A 85 20.14 -16.86 0.26
C SER A 85 21.36 -16.33 -0.51
N GLY A 86 22.56 -16.77 -0.11
CA GLY A 86 23.82 -16.31 -0.70
C GLY A 86 24.41 -15.03 -0.10
N PHE A 87 23.70 -14.35 0.81
CA PHE A 87 24.17 -13.13 1.48
C PHE A 87 24.35 -13.29 3.00
N GLN A 88 24.55 -14.53 3.48
CA GLN A 88 24.79 -14.78 4.91
C GLN A 88 25.97 -13.93 5.41
N ASN A 89 25.76 -13.22 6.51
CA ASN A 89 26.71 -12.27 7.11
C ASN A 89 27.11 -11.07 6.24
N THR A 90 26.40 -10.82 5.13
CA THR A 90 26.64 -9.60 4.34
C THR A 90 25.89 -8.44 4.98
N THR A 91 26.60 -7.32 5.13
CA THR A 91 26.02 -6.08 5.66
C THR A 91 26.23 -4.96 4.66
N TYR A 92 25.22 -4.10 4.49
CA TYR A 92 25.35 -2.86 3.75
C TYR A 92 25.40 -1.66 4.70
N SER A 93 26.24 -0.69 4.36
CA SER A 93 26.16 0.67 4.90
C SER A 93 24.99 1.44 4.27
N ASP A 94 24.61 2.57 4.86
CA ASP A 94 23.57 3.44 4.30
C ASP A 94 23.92 3.91 2.88
N GLN A 95 25.18 4.22 2.61
CA GLN A 95 25.63 4.64 1.29
C GLN A 95 25.52 3.50 0.26
N GLN A 96 25.92 2.29 0.66
CA GLN A 96 25.75 1.11 -0.18
C GLN A 96 24.27 0.85 -0.43
N MET A 97 23.44 0.95 0.61
CA MET A 97 22.00 0.75 0.48
C MET A 97 21.37 1.74 -0.50
N GLU A 98 21.81 2.99 -0.49
CA GLU A 98 21.30 4.00 -1.41
C GLU A 98 21.72 3.77 -2.86
N SER A 99 22.94 3.28 -3.07
CA SER A 99 23.44 2.94 -4.41
C SER A 99 22.75 1.71 -5.02
N GLN A 100 22.35 0.77 -4.15
CA GLN A 100 21.74 -0.50 -4.53
C GLN A 100 20.22 -0.48 -4.44
N SER A 101 19.60 0.57 -3.90
CA SER A 101 18.16 0.62 -3.72
C SER A 101 17.44 0.50 -5.06
N GLU A 102 16.35 -0.28 -5.04
CA GLU A 102 15.47 -0.50 -6.17
C GLU A 102 14.83 0.80 -6.68
N HIS A 103 14.55 1.73 -5.76
CA HIS A 103 13.92 3.00 -6.03
C HIS A 103 14.74 4.15 -5.46
N ALA A 104 14.78 5.27 -6.19
CA ALA A 104 15.41 6.47 -5.70
C ALA A 104 14.62 7.06 -4.50
N LYS A 105 15.35 7.74 -3.61
CA LYS A 105 14.74 8.52 -2.52
C LYS A 105 13.65 9.44 -3.07
N ARG A 106 12.50 9.43 -2.39
CA ARG A 106 11.31 10.17 -2.81
C ARG A 106 10.50 10.55 -1.58
N ARG A 107 9.91 11.74 -1.62
CA ARG A 107 8.90 12.14 -0.65
C ARG A 107 7.56 11.51 -1.01
N GLY A 108 6.91 10.88 -0.04
CA GLY A 108 5.59 10.27 -0.21
C GLY A 108 4.50 11.32 -0.41
N LEU A 109 3.41 10.94 -1.09
CA LEU A 109 2.22 11.78 -1.21
C LEU A 109 1.60 12.09 0.17
N LEU A 110 1.58 11.11 1.08
CA LEU A 110 1.05 11.30 2.44
C LEU A 110 2.02 12.08 3.35
N GLU A 111 3.30 12.19 2.98
CA GLU A 111 4.28 12.99 3.72
C GLU A 111 4.20 14.50 3.40
N VAL A 112 3.32 14.90 2.48
CA VAL A 112 3.07 16.32 2.19
C VAL A 112 2.39 16.94 3.41
N ARG A 113 3.11 17.87 4.04
CA ARG A 113 2.63 18.63 5.20
C ARG A 113 1.74 19.77 4.70
N GLN A 114 0.80 20.20 5.56
CA GLN A 114 -0.09 21.33 5.30
C GLN A 114 -1.06 21.18 4.12
N SER A 115 -1.13 20.00 3.50
CA SER A 115 -2.18 19.68 2.54
C SER A 115 -3.39 19.07 3.24
N LEU A 116 -4.57 19.34 2.71
CA LEU A 116 -5.77 18.59 3.11
C LEU A 116 -5.74 17.22 2.42
N THR A 117 -6.32 16.20 3.06
CA THR A 117 -6.41 14.87 2.43
C THR A 117 -7.20 14.93 1.12
N SER A 118 -8.16 15.85 0.97
CA SER A 118 -8.88 16.11 -0.27
C SER A 118 -8.00 16.55 -1.44
N GLU A 119 -6.93 17.32 -1.17
CA GLU A 119 -5.97 17.75 -2.19
C GLU A 119 -5.04 16.60 -2.62
N LEU A 120 -4.89 15.59 -1.76
CA LEU A 120 -4.10 14.39 -2.04
C LEU A 120 -4.89 13.34 -2.84
N VAL A 121 -6.22 13.43 -2.90
CA VAL A 121 -7.06 12.45 -3.63
C VAL A 121 -6.70 12.37 -5.12
N PRO A 122 -6.57 13.48 -5.89
CA PRO A 122 -6.20 13.40 -7.30
C PRO A 122 -4.85 12.71 -7.57
N PRO A 123 -3.73 13.06 -6.91
CA PRO A 123 -2.47 12.38 -7.15
C PRO A 123 -2.45 10.92 -6.66
N LEU A 124 -3.21 10.59 -5.60
CA LEU A 124 -3.37 9.20 -5.14
C LEU A 124 -4.16 8.36 -6.15
N ALA A 125 -5.27 8.90 -6.67
CA ALA A 125 -6.06 8.25 -7.71
C ALA A 125 -5.24 8.05 -9.00
N GLN A 126 -4.43 9.03 -9.39
CA GLN A 126 -3.54 8.89 -10.54
C GLN A 126 -2.46 7.81 -10.30
N SER A 127 -1.94 7.70 -9.08
CA SER A 127 -0.96 6.68 -8.71
C SER A 127 -1.57 5.27 -8.74
N LEU A 128 -2.81 5.09 -8.27
CA LEU A 128 -3.55 3.84 -8.38
C LEU A 128 -3.86 3.45 -9.84
N ARG A 129 -4.28 4.41 -10.68
CA ARG A 129 -4.49 4.17 -12.12
C ARG A 129 -3.20 3.72 -12.79
N ALA A 130 -2.09 4.40 -12.51
CA ALA A 130 -0.78 4.01 -13.02
C ALA A 130 -0.41 2.61 -12.54
N PHE A 131 -0.64 2.28 -11.27
CA PHE A 131 -0.38 0.93 -10.74
C PHE A 131 -1.19 -0.15 -11.45
N ARG A 132 -2.50 0.06 -11.65
CA ARG A 132 -3.35 -0.86 -12.44
C ARG A 132 -2.80 -1.09 -13.84
N CYS A 133 -2.39 -0.02 -14.53
CA CYS A 133 -1.77 -0.11 -15.84
C CYS A 133 -0.47 -0.94 -15.82
N ARG A 134 0.37 -0.76 -14.81
CA ARG A 134 1.63 -1.51 -14.67
C ARG A 134 1.39 -2.99 -14.38
N LEU A 135 0.39 -3.33 -13.57
CA LEU A 135 -0.01 -4.72 -13.33
C LEU A 135 -0.53 -5.39 -14.61
N ALA A 136 -1.40 -4.72 -15.37
CA ALA A 136 -1.90 -5.24 -16.64
C ALA A 136 -0.77 -5.46 -17.67
N ALA A 137 0.20 -4.53 -17.71
CA ALA A 137 1.35 -4.66 -18.59
C ALA A 137 2.24 -5.87 -18.26
N ILE A 138 2.29 -6.34 -17.00
CA ILE A 138 3.06 -7.54 -16.62
C ILE A 138 2.48 -8.80 -17.26
N CYS A 139 1.15 -8.96 -17.23
CA CYS A 139 0.52 -10.14 -17.84
C CYS A 139 0.57 -10.08 -19.37
N ALA A 140 0.41 -8.89 -19.96
CA ALA A 140 0.64 -8.71 -21.40
C ALA A 140 2.09 -8.98 -21.80
N LEU A 141 3.06 -8.59 -20.95
CA LEU A 141 4.47 -8.94 -21.16
C LEU A 141 4.70 -10.45 -21.15
N ALA A 142 4.02 -11.21 -20.28
CA ALA A 142 4.13 -12.66 -20.24
C ALA A 142 3.60 -13.31 -21.54
N ASP A 143 2.49 -12.81 -22.09
CA ASP A 143 1.90 -13.28 -23.36
C ASP A 143 2.81 -12.96 -24.57
N GLU A 144 3.30 -11.72 -24.67
CA GLU A 144 4.18 -11.27 -25.77
C GLU A 144 5.59 -11.90 -25.70
N SER A 145 6.06 -12.25 -24.49
CA SER A 145 7.37 -12.89 -24.29
C SER A 145 7.46 -14.29 -24.89
N GLU A 146 6.33 -14.95 -25.11
CA GLU A 146 6.29 -16.24 -25.79
C GLU A 146 6.52 -16.08 -27.30
N GLN A 147 5.84 -15.11 -27.92
CA GLN A 147 5.75 -14.97 -29.37
C GLN A 147 6.99 -14.29 -29.96
N SER A 148 7.60 -13.37 -29.22
CA SER A 148 8.73 -12.59 -29.73
C SER A 148 10.08 -13.20 -29.39
N THR A 149 11.06 -13.05 -30.28
CA THR A 149 12.47 -13.42 -30.03
C THR A 149 13.33 -12.24 -29.54
N SER A 150 12.79 -11.03 -29.51
CA SER A 150 13.54 -9.83 -29.12
C SER A 150 13.85 -9.79 -27.62
N SER A 151 14.98 -9.19 -27.25
CA SER A 151 15.40 -9.03 -25.85
C SER A 151 14.59 -7.95 -25.10
N SER A 152 14.06 -6.97 -25.84
CA SER A 152 13.15 -5.93 -25.36
C SER A 152 11.82 -5.99 -26.11
N LEU A 153 10.73 -5.77 -25.37
CA LEU A 153 9.35 -5.77 -25.88
C LEU A 153 8.67 -4.48 -25.50
N THR A 154 7.97 -3.86 -26.45
CA THR A 154 7.14 -2.69 -26.17
C THR A 154 5.71 -3.18 -25.98
N ILE A 155 5.25 -3.12 -24.74
CA ILE A 155 3.91 -3.56 -24.34
C ILE A 155 2.99 -2.35 -24.34
N SER A 156 1.88 -2.47 -25.08
CA SER A 156 0.81 -1.48 -25.12
C SER A 156 -0.46 -2.10 -24.56
N VAL A 157 -1.01 -1.48 -23.52
CA VAL A 157 -2.30 -1.87 -22.93
C VAL A 157 -3.26 -0.72 -23.14
N ASP A 158 -4.51 -1.02 -23.48
CA ASP A 158 -5.52 0.00 -23.76
C ASP A 158 -5.69 0.98 -22.59
N GLY A 159 -5.61 2.27 -22.91
CA GLY A 159 -5.70 3.36 -21.92
C GLY A 159 -4.44 3.56 -21.07
N CYS A 160 -3.37 2.81 -21.32
CA CYS A 160 -2.09 2.91 -20.62
C CYS A 160 -0.98 3.40 -21.55
N TYR A 161 0.02 4.08 -20.98
CA TYR A 161 1.20 4.51 -21.74
C TYR A 161 2.07 3.28 -22.08
N PRO A 162 2.56 3.13 -23.33
CA PRO A 162 3.36 1.98 -23.73
C PRO A 162 4.67 1.93 -22.95
N ARG A 163 5.10 0.73 -22.57
CA ARG A 163 6.33 0.51 -21.81
C ARG A 163 7.22 -0.49 -22.52
N THR A 164 8.51 -0.17 -22.58
CA THR A 164 9.52 -1.12 -23.06
C THR A 164 10.09 -1.86 -21.86
N GLU A 165 9.88 -3.16 -21.82
CA GLU A 165 10.37 -4.04 -20.77
C GLU A 165 11.26 -5.14 -21.36
N LYS A 166 12.09 -5.75 -20.50
CA LYS A 166 12.90 -6.90 -20.91
C LYS A 166 12.01 -8.12 -21.04
N ARG A 167 12.25 -8.92 -22.07
CA ARG A 167 11.55 -10.18 -22.29
C ARG A 167 11.69 -11.12 -21.08
N LEU A 168 10.60 -11.75 -20.69
CA LEU A 168 10.59 -12.80 -19.68
C LEU A 168 10.99 -14.14 -20.30
N THR A 169 12.25 -14.53 -20.11
CA THR A 169 12.77 -15.82 -20.62
C THR A 169 12.11 -17.03 -19.94
N SER A 170 11.63 -16.86 -18.71
CA SER A 170 10.87 -17.84 -17.95
C SER A 170 9.50 -18.16 -18.55
N CYS A 171 8.92 -17.24 -19.33
CA CYS A 171 7.59 -17.38 -19.94
C CYS A 171 7.66 -17.93 -21.37
N THR A 172 8.64 -18.77 -21.66
CA THR A 172 8.75 -19.47 -22.94
C THR A 172 8.18 -20.88 -22.81
N PHE A 173 6.88 -21.02 -23.07
CA PHE A 173 6.23 -22.33 -23.10
C PHE A 173 6.85 -23.16 -24.23
N ARG A 174 7.36 -24.36 -23.92
CA ARG A 174 7.94 -25.22 -24.96
C ARG A 174 6.78 -25.80 -25.77
N SER A 175 6.98 -26.08 -27.05
CA SER A 175 5.94 -26.71 -27.90
C SER A 175 5.50 -28.11 -27.44
N ARG A 176 6.13 -28.67 -26.40
CA ARG A 176 5.74 -29.91 -25.71
C ARG A 176 4.78 -29.71 -24.56
N ASP A 177 4.58 -28.48 -24.10
CA ASP A 177 3.66 -28.20 -23.00
C ASP A 177 2.22 -28.19 -23.54
N PRO A 178 1.27 -28.82 -22.84
CA PRO A 178 -0.10 -28.88 -23.31
C PRO A 178 -0.68 -27.46 -23.35
N ALA A 179 -1.31 -27.07 -24.46
CA ALA A 179 -2.02 -25.79 -24.63
C ALA A 179 -2.87 -25.32 -23.42
N PRO A 180 -3.56 -26.18 -22.63
CA PRO A 180 -4.26 -25.75 -21.41
C PRO A 180 -3.35 -25.18 -20.30
N ALA A 181 -2.05 -25.50 -20.28
CA ALA A 181 -1.13 -24.98 -19.27
C ALA A 181 -0.84 -23.48 -19.49
N ARG A 182 -0.70 -23.05 -20.74
CA ARG A 182 -0.50 -21.65 -21.13
C ARG A 182 -1.67 -20.77 -20.68
N THR A 183 -2.88 -21.15 -21.06
CA THR A 183 -4.09 -20.40 -20.72
C THR A 183 -4.30 -20.34 -19.22
N ALA A 184 -3.99 -21.43 -18.49
CA ALA A 184 -4.06 -21.45 -17.03
C ALA A 184 -3.06 -20.48 -16.39
N VAL A 185 -1.80 -20.41 -16.86
CA VAL A 185 -0.80 -19.47 -16.35
C VAL A 185 -1.20 -18.01 -16.61
N LEU A 186 -1.66 -17.68 -17.82
CA LEU A 186 -2.09 -16.33 -18.15
C LEU A 186 -3.34 -15.90 -17.37
N GLN A 187 -4.30 -16.82 -17.19
CA GLN A 187 -5.47 -16.58 -16.37
C GLN A 187 -5.09 -16.36 -14.90
N GLN A 188 -4.19 -17.19 -14.36
CA GLN A 188 -3.69 -17.00 -12.99
C GLN A 188 -2.95 -15.67 -12.84
N CYS A 189 -2.18 -15.22 -13.84
CA CYS A 189 -1.55 -13.89 -13.81
C CYS A 189 -2.60 -12.78 -13.71
N ALA A 190 -3.67 -12.86 -14.51
CA ALA A 190 -4.74 -11.87 -14.49
C ALA A 190 -5.48 -11.88 -13.13
N ASP A 191 -5.73 -13.06 -12.57
CA ASP A 191 -6.34 -13.23 -11.26
C ASP A 191 -5.45 -12.64 -10.15
N ASP A 192 -4.17 -13.01 -10.10
CA ASP A 192 -3.18 -12.49 -9.15
C ASP A 192 -3.04 -10.96 -9.24
N ALA A 193 -3.03 -10.41 -10.47
CA ALA A 193 -2.97 -8.97 -10.70
C ALA A 193 -4.23 -8.26 -10.18
N SER A 194 -5.41 -8.83 -10.43
CA SER A 194 -6.68 -8.28 -9.97
C SER A 194 -6.81 -8.31 -8.45
N GLN A 195 -6.38 -9.41 -7.82
CA GLN A 195 -6.38 -9.59 -6.37
C GLN A 195 -5.39 -8.64 -5.71
N THR A 196 -4.18 -8.51 -6.25
CA THR A 196 -3.16 -7.57 -5.76
C THR A 196 -3.67 -6.14 -5.84
N PHE A 197 -4.29 -5.75 -6.96
CA PHE A 197 -4.88 -4.42 -7.11
C PHE A 197 -6.01 -4.18 -6.10
N ALA A 198 -6.91 -5.14 -5.92
CA ALA A 198 -8.01 -5.03 -4.97
C ALA A 198 -7.51 -4.86 -3.53
N GLN A 199 -6.56 -5.68 -3.11
CA GLN A 199 -5.94 -5.60 -1.77
C GLN A 199 -5.26 -4.25 -1.54
N GLU A 200 -4.45 -3.78 -2.51
CA GLU A 200 -3.76 -2.49 -2.41
C GLU A 200 -4.73 -1.31 -2.39
N SER A 201 -5.81 -1.38 -3.18
CA SER A 201 -6.84 -0.33 -3.18
C SER A 201 -7.55 -0.22 -1.84
N ALA A 202 -7.89 -1.35 -1.21
CA ALA A 202 -8.53 -1.39 0.10
C ALA A 202 -7.58 -0.91 1.22
N LEU A 203 -6.31 -1.32 1.16
CA LEU A 203 -5.29 -0.85 2.10
C LEU A 203 -5.09 0.67 1.99
N LEU A 204 -5.06 1.20 0.76
CA LEU A 204 -4.92 2.63 0.54
C LEU A 204 -6.15 3.40 1.02
N GLU A 205 -7.36 2.89 0.80
CA GLU A 205 -8.59 3.49 1.33
C GLU A 205 -8.54 3.60 2.86
N ALA A 206 -8.20 2.50 3.54
CA ALA A 206 -8.05 2.50 5.01
C ALA A 206 -6.97 3.50 5.48
N THR A 207 -5.85 3.57 4.76
CA THR A 207 -4.75 4.52 5.04
C THR A 207 -5.19 5.96 4.87
N ILE A 208 -5.92 6.28 3.79
CA ILE A 208 -6.44 7.63 3.52
C ILE A 208 -7.45 8.03 4.58
N ALA A 209 -8.34 7.11 4.99
CA ALA A 209 -9.30 7.35 6.06
C ALA A 209 -8.59 7.67 7.38
N TYR A 210 -7.52 6.92 7.69
CA TYR A 210 -6.68 7.19 8.85
C TYR A 210 -6.01 8.56 8.78
N ASP A 211 -5.34 8.90 7.66
CA ASP A 211 -4.70 10.21 7.47
C ASP A 211 -5.70 11.36 7.57
N ALA A 212 -6.88 11.22 6.96
CA ALA A 212 -7.96 12.20 7.06
C ALA A 212 -8.38 12.42 8.51
N SER A 213 -8.65 11.33 9.25
CA SER A 213 -9.04 11.42 10.66
C SER A 213 -7.95 12.09 11.51
N TYR A 214 -6.69 11.76 11.28
CA TYR A 214 -5.56 12.34 11.99
C TYR A 214 -5.41 13.85 11.72
N ARG A 215 -5.50 14.26 10.45
CA ARG A 215 -5.42 15.68 10.07
C ARG A 215 -6.59 16.49 10.61
N THR A 216 -7.80 15.94 10.55
CA THR A 216 -9.00 16.58 11.13
C THR A 216 -8.86 16.73 12.65
N LEU A 217 -8.37 15.72 13.35
CA LEU A 217 -8.11 15.82 14.80
C LEU A 217 -7.11 16.92 15.14
N LEU A 218 -6.03 17.05 14.37
CA LEU A 218 -5.05 18.13 14.56
C LEU A 218 -5.64 19.52 14.29
N GLN A 219 -6.52 19.66 13.30
CA GLN A 219 -7.21 20.92 13.03
C GLN A 219 -8.18 21.29 14.16
N ILE A 220 -8.92 20.30 14.67
CA ILE A 220 -9.82 20.49 15.81
C ILE A 220 -9.04 20.89 17.06
N ALA A 221 -7.93 20.20 17.35
CA ALA A 221 -7.07 20.53 18.48
C ALA A 221 -6.54 21.97 18.40
N GLY A 222 -6.03 22.39 17.24
CA GLY A 222 -5.59 23.77 17.04
C GLY A 222 -6.72 24.80 17.17
N GLY A 223 -7.94 24.46 16.72
CA GLY A 223 -9.12 25.30 16.90
C GLY A 223 -9.56 25.42 18.37
N PHE A 224 -9.46 24.34 19.14
CA PHE A 224 -9.75 24.36 20.58
C PHE A 224 -8.71 25.16 21.37
N ASP A 225 -7.43 25.04 21.03
CA ASP A 225 -6.37 25.82 21.69
C ASP A 225 -6.61 27.32 21.48
N ALA A 226 -6.87 27.75 20.24
CA ALA A 226 -7.22 29.14 19.94
C ALA A 226 -8.51 29.60 20.66
N PHE A 227 -9.53 28.74 20.71
CA PHE A 227 -10.76 29.02 21.44
C PHE A 227 -10.50 29.19 22.94
N PHE A 228 -9.66 28.34 23.57
CA PHE A 228 -9.34 28.45 24.98
C PHE A 228 -8.51 29.71 25.30
N GLU A 229 -7.60 30.10 24.41
CA GLU A 229 -6.90 31.38 24.51
C GLU A 229 -7.88 32.55 24.46
N ASP A 230 -8.80 32.55 23.48
CA ASP A 230 -9.82 33.59 23.32
C ASP A 230 -10.85 33.60 24.45
N LEU A 231 -11.17 32.45 25.06
CA LEU A 231 -12.12 32.37 26.18
C LEU A 231 -11.52 32.83 27.50
N ARG A 232 -10.19 32.80 27.62
CA ARG A 232 -9.48 33.19 28.84
C ARG A 232 -9.78 34.63 29.21
N ASP A 233 -9.76 35.54 28.25
CA ASP A 233 -9.99 36.97 28.48
C ASP A 233 -11.44 37.32 28.89
N PRO A 234 -12.50 36.84 28.20
CA PRO A 234 -13.89 37.09 28.58
C PRO A 234 -14.34 36.33 29.83
N LEU A 235 -13.66 35.26 30.27
CA LEU A 235 -13.93 34.64 31.57
C LEU A 235 -13.23 35.36 32.73
N LEU A 236 -11.97 35.78 32.53
CA LEU A 236 -11.20 36.45 33.59
C LEU A 236 -11.64 37.91 33.82
N SER A 237 -12.13 38.60 32.79
CA SER A 237 -12.59 39.99 32.88
C SER A 237 -13.79 40.20 33.83
N PRO A 238 -14.92 39.46 33.73
CA PRO A 238 -16.04 39.58 34.66
C PRO A 238 -15.69 39.10 36.08
N LEU A 239 -14.81 38.10 36.24
CA LEU A 239 -14.33 37.66 37.54
C LEU A 239 -13.49 38.75 38.24
N ARG A 240 -12.61 39.42 37.49
CA ARG A 240 -11.89 40.61 37.99
C ARG A 240 -12.83 41.75 38.31
N SER A 241 -13.85 41.97 37.49
CA SER A 241 -14.84 43.04 37.69
C SER A 241 -15.70 42.76 38.92
N ALA A 242 -16.13 41.52 39.14
CA ALA A 242 -16.85 41.09 40.33
C ALA A 242 -15.98 41.19 41.59
N ALA A 243 -14.71 40.76 41.53
CA ALA A 243 -13.78 40.89 42.66
C ALA A 243 -13.50 42.35 43.01
N ARG A 244 -13.40 43.25 42.02
CA ARG A 244 -13.30 44.70 42.23
C ARG A 244 -14.58 45.27 42.86
N ALA A 245 -15.75 44.88 42.36
CA ALA A 245 -17.03 45.31 42.93
C ALA A 245 -17.19 44.84 44.38
N ILE A 246 -16.80 43.61 44.72
CA ILE A 246 -16.80 43.09 46.10
C ILE A 246 -15.79 43.87 46.97
N GLY A 247 -14.62 44.20 46.43
CA GLY A 247 -13.63 45.04 47.12
C GLY A 247 -14.10 46.49 47.34
N GLU A 248 -14.89 47.05 46.44
CA GLU A 248 -15.52 48.37 46.61
C GLU A 248 -16.69 48.32 47.61
N LEU A 249 -17.47 47.23 47.62
CA LEU A 249 -18.52 46.98 48.61
C LEU A 249 -17.96 46.83 50.04
N GLN A 250 -16.72 46.33 50.19
CA GLN A 250 -16.02 46.28 51.49
C GLN A 250 -15.67 47.66 52.07
N ARG A 251 -15.74 48.74 51.29
CA ARG A 251 -15.56 50.13 51.76
C ARG A 251 -16.85 50.81 52.18
N ILE A 252 -18.01 50.16 52.03
CA ILE A 252 -19.29 50.69 52.52
C ILE A 252 -19.47 50.20 53.97
N PRO A 253 -19.55 51.09 54.99
CA PRO A 253 -19.43 50.72 56.41
C PRO A 253 -20.58 49.90 57.02
N CYS A 254 -21.46 49.28 56.22
CA CYS A 254 -22.67 48.61 56.73
C CYS A 254 -23.06 47.34 55.96
N PHE A 255 -22.17 46.70 55.19
CA PHE A 255 -22.55 45.53 54.36
C PHE A 255 -22.29 44.16 55.02
N LEU A 256 -21.51 44.13 56.10
CA LEU A 256 -21.49 42.97 57.01
C LEU A 256 -22.59 43.20 58.04
N SER A 257 -23.39 42.17 58.27
CA SER A 257 -24.60 42.12 59.09
C SER A 257 -24.40 42.39 60.60
N GLU A 258 -23.57 43.37 60.95
CA GLU A 258 -23.35 43.88 62.30
C GLU A 258 -23.45 45.41 62.29
N CYS A 259 -24.60 45.94 61.86
CA CYS A 259 -25.08 47.22 62.38
C CYS A 259 -26.11 46.89 63.47
N HIS A 260 -25.62 46.68 64.68
CA HIS A 260 -26.43 46.78 65.89
C HIS A 260 -26.77 48.26 66.10
N GLU A 261 -28.07 48.60 66.17
CA GLU A 261 -28.53 49.72 67.01
C GLU A 261 -28.27 49.40 68.49
#